data_AF-A0A4R2IF63-F1
#
_entry.id   AF-A0A4R2IF63-F1
#
_cell.length_a   1.000
_cell.length_b   1.000
_cell.length_c   1.000
_cell.angle_alpha   90.00
_cell.angle_beta   90.00
_cell.angle_gamma   90.00
#
_symmetry.space_group_name_H-M   'P 1'
#
loop_
_entity.id
_entity.type
_entity.pdbx_description
1 polymer ?
#
loop_
_entity_poly.entity_id
_entity_poly.type
_entity_poly.pdbx_seq_one_letter_code
_entity_poly.pdbx_strand_id
1 'polypeptide(L)'
;MGKQRARQRVAAARAPAPDPPVSGWRAFLLGQAAGLAISPLIRFIAAFPLGFAIVLLGTGWLVGPARLLDAWHYRSYTASAEGRIVDAWLALDFDAAAQGDRGNWAGPARATHCAVVAYEGEWGDPLRRAYCGNRLNVHGEETLPMLVDDVAMAPGVPFAMPRDTRGFAVPTIRLGAAEAAWLKAHPPFSGFDARVSRTAWDALRLRLDRPLDAALAGWSAPMPAFPLALDPRDPAGAMPAAWVDAKRHPGHPGAWAAGALLLAAGSWLWLRGMAVLMGGLPRAAMLFAAIAPLLLLPWWGERMPRALAHVQPQVADVIADVLADIDVTGRLVASSPDAAQLAHGGEQLAWRIGEGTYADTLGPVDWGSPPAPPTDAAKALAALVARVRARVDALAPERREALFARLREDKEADRYGGGLLFVPVAAAIAWDESRGVGERNAAERFLDAWVTSPVETPLPGDVGFAARVELFRRLGDVPDAAIANRARSIAEGAQPH
;
A
#
# COMPACT_ATOMS: atom_id res chain seq x y z
N MET A 1 59.95 -91.29 5.47
CA MET A 1 58.84 -91.76 6.33
C MET A 1 58.50 -90.61 7.26
N GLY A 2 57.29 -90.07 7.43
CA GLY A 2 55.94 -90.39 7.02
C GLY A 2 55.07 -89.22 7.52
N LYS A 3 53.91 -89.03 6.87
CA LYS A 3 52.94 -87.95 7.07
C LYS A 3 52.36 -87.92 8.50
N GLN A 4 52.06 -86.74 9.04
CA GLN A 4 50.70 -86.46 9.53
C GLN A 4 50.42 -84.96 9.76
N ARG A 5 49.27 -84.53 9.23
CA ARG A 5 48.64 -83.23 9.35
C ARG A 5 47.98 -83.10 10.72
N ALA A 6 48.02 -81.91 11.32
CA ALA A 6 46.91 -81.40 12.12
C ALA A 6 46.89 -79.86 12.05
N ARG A 7 45.69 -79.33 11.83
CA ARG A 7 45.36 -77.94 11.51
C ARG A 7 45.48 -77.05 12.75
N GLN A 8 46.14 -75.90 12.62
CA GLN A 8 45.82 -74.72 13.44
C GLN A 8 45.73 -73.50 12.53
N ARG A 9 44.49 -73.09 12.27
CA ARG A 9 44.16 -71.74 11.81
C ARG A 9 44.21 -70.85 13.05
N VAL A 10 45.16 -69.91 13.10
CA VAL A 10 45.03 -68.71 13.92
C VAL A 10 45.15 -67.53 12.96
N ALA A 11 44.08 -66.76 12.90
CA ALA A 11 43.90 -65.63 12.03
C ALA A 11 44.93 -64.54 12.36
N ALA A 12 45.67 -64.11 11.35
CA ALA A 12 46.36 -62.83 11.39
C ALA A 12 45.29 -61.72 11.40
N ALA A 13 45.20 -61.00 12.52
CA ALA A 13 44.39 -59.79 12.63
C ALA A 13 44.93 -58.76 11.63
N ARG A 14 44.19 -58.57 10.53
CA ARG A 14 44.34 -57.41 9.65
C ARG A 14 43.98 -56.17 10.47
N ALA A 15 44.91 -55.24 10.60
CA ALA A 15 44.60 -53.88 11.05
C ALA A 15 43.48 -53.31 10.15
N PRO A 16 42.45 -52.65 10.72
CA PRO A 16 41.39 -52.05 9.93
C PRO A 16 41.99 -50.97 9.02
N ALA A 17 41.57 -50.98 7.75
CA ALA A 17 41.90 -49.92 6.80
C ALA A 17 41.33 -48.58 7.31
N PRO A 18 42.00 -47.44 7.09
CA PRO A 18 41.44 -46.14 7.41
C PRO A 18 40.14 -45.93 6.62
N ASP A 19 39.08 -45.55 7.32
CA ASP A 19 37.79 -45.23 6.69
C ASP A 19 37.96 -44.14 5.62
N PRO A 20 37.20 -44.21 4.51
CA PRO A 20 37.20 -43.15 3.51
C PRO A 20 36.68 -41.83 4.12
N PRO A 21 37.22 -40.65 3.70
CA PRO A 21 37.04 -39.35 4.37
C PRO A 21 35.62 -38.76 4.34
N VAL A 22 34.61 -39.52 3.92
CA VAL A 22 33.24 -39.05 3.71
C VAL A 22 32.40 -39.07 4.99
N SER A 23 32.79 -39.87 6.00
CA SER A 23 32.12 -39.92 7.32
C SER A 23 32.44 -38.70 8.20
N GLY A 24 33.63 -38.11 8.04
CA GLY A 24 34.07 -36.94 8.80
C GLY A 24 33.27 -35.68 8.51
N TRP A 25 32.77 -35.50 7.28
CA TRP A 25 32.06 -34.28 6.89
C TRP A 25 30.65 -34.19 7.49
N ARG A 26 29.93 -35.31 7.54
CA ARG A 26 28.61 -35.37 8.19
C ARG A 26 28.72 -35.23 9.71
N ALA A 27 29.68 -35.90 10.33
CA ALA A 27 29.94 -35.79 11.77
C ALA A 27 30.39 -34.37 12.17
N PHE A 28 31.20 -33.71 11.33
CA PHE A 28 31.62 -32.34 11.52
C PHE A 28 30.45 -31.34 11.34
N LEU A 29 29.62 -31.50 10.30
CA LEU A 29 28.43 -30.67 10.09
C LEU A 29 27.41 -30.85 11.23
N LEU A 30 27.22 -32.07 11.74
CA LEU A 30 26.40 -32.34 12.91
C LEU A 30 26.99 -31.74 14.20
N GLY A 31 28.31 -31.79 14.38
CA GLY A 31 29.01 -31.17 15.51
C GLY A 31 28.97 -29.64 15.49
N GLN A 32 29.05 -29.04 14.30
CA GLN A 32 28.88 -27.60 14.09
C GLN A 32 27.42 -27.15 14.24
N ALA A 33 26.46 -27.93 13.73
CA ALA A 33 25.04 -27.69 13.97
C ALA A 33 24.68 -27.76 15.47
N ALA A 34 25.28 -28.71 16.19
CA ALA A 34 25.17 -28.81 17.65
C ALA A 34 25.87 -27.65 18.38
N GLY A 35 27.08 -27.26 17.96
CA GLY A 35 27.80 -26.11 18.53
C GLY A 35 27.08 -24.77 18.31
N LEU A 36 26.49 -24.58 17.14
CA LEU A 36 25.58 -23.47 16.86
C LEU A 36 24.36 -23.54 17.77
N ALA A 37 23.77 -24.73 17.99
CA ALA A 37 22.63 -24.90 18.89
C ALA A 37 22.94 -24.58 20.37
N ILE A 38 24.20 -24.62 20.78
CA ILE A 38 24.61 -24.53 22.20
C ILE A 38 25.09 -23.12 22.60
N SER A 39 25.46 -22.23 21.67
CA SER A 39 25.92 -20.88 22.04
C SER A 39 25.15 -19.74 21.34
N PRO A 40 24.10 -19.20 21.98
CA PRO A 40 23.40 -18.00 21.54
C PRO A 40 24.34 -16.79 21.35
N LEU A 41 25.41 -16.72 22.14
CA LEU A 41 26.38 -15.64 22.09
C LEU A 41 27.22 -15.66 20.81
N ILE A 42 27.69 -16.83 20.36
CA ILE A 42 28.45 -16.95 19.09
C ILE A 42 27.55 -16.64 17.89
N ARG A 43 26.29 -17.10 17.93
CA ARG A 43 25.28 -16.74 16.91
C ARG A 43 25.06 -15.24 16.85
N PHE A 44 24.94 -14.58 18.00
CA PHE A 44 24.75 -13.13 18.08
C PHE A 44 25.98 -12.36 17.57
N ILE A 45 27.19 -12.75 17.99
CA ILE A 45 28.46 -12.13 17.56
C ILE A 45 28.68 -12.27 16.05
N ALA A 46 28.28 -13.40 15.45
CA ALA A 46 28.37 -13.60 14.00
C ALA A 46 27.23 -12.93 13.22
N ALA A 47 26.02 -12.88 13.77
CA ALA A 47 24.86 -12.30 13.12
C ALA A 47 25.03 -10.80 12.85
N PHE A 48 25.70 -10.07 13.74
CA PHE A 48 25.91 -8.63 13.60
C PHE A 48 26.77 -8.25 12.37
N PRO A 49 28.03 -8.72 12.23
CA PRO A 49 28.85 -8.42 11.06
C PRO A 49 28.24 -8.97 9.76
N LEU A 50 27.55 -10.10 9.80
CA LEU A 50 26.84 -10.64 8.63
C LEU A 50 25.64 -9.77 8.23
N GLY A 51 24.87 -9.27 9.20
CA GLY A 51 23.77 -8.34 8.94
C GLY A 51 24.25 -7.06 8.28
N PHE A 52 25.31 -6.43 8.82
CA PHE A 52 25.92 -5.25 8.20
C PHE A 52 26.53 -5.56 6.83
N ALA A 53 27.15 -6.74 6.67
CA ALA A 53 27.65 -7.17 5.38
C ALA A 53 26.53 -7.26 4.33
N ILE A 54 25.37 -7.84 4.68
CA ILE A 54 24.20 -7.93 3.80
C ILE A 54 23.72 -6.55 3.39
N VAL A 55 23.55 -5.63 4.34
CA VAL A 55 23.13 -4.25 4.04
C VAL A 55 24.13 -3.60 3.10
N LEU A 56 25.42 -3.58 3.43
CA LEU A 56 26.45 -2.91 2.63
C LEU A 56 26.61 -3.54 1.24
N LEU A 57 26.57 -4.86 1.14
CA LEU A 57 26.65 -5.58 -0.14
C LEU A 57 25.41 -5.31 -1.01
N GLY A 58 24.21 -5.35 -0.40
CA GLY A 58 22.95 -5.03 -1.08
C GLY A 58 22.92 -3.59 -1.58
N THR A 59 23.23 -2.63 -0.72
CA THR A 59 23.34 -1.21 -1.10
C THR A 59 24.40 -0.98 -2.16
N GLY A 60 25.58 -1.59 -2.00
CA GLY A 60 26.67 -1.48 -2.96
C GLY A 60 26.31 -2.02 -4.34
N TRP A 61 25.55 -3.12 -4.38
CA TRP A 61 24.99 -3.68 -5.61
C TRP A 61 23.96 -2.74 -6.26
N LEU A 62 22.98 -2.27 -5.49
CA LEU A 62 21.89 -1.41 -5.94
C LEU A 62 22.38 -0.05 -6.46
N VAL A 63 23.38 0.53 -5.80
CA VAL A 63 23.92 1.86 -6.16
C VAL A 63 24.95 1.76 -7.29
N GLY A 64 25.62 0.62 -7.47
CA GLY A 64 26.67 0.41 -8.47
C GLY A 64 26.25 -0.50 -9.63
N PRO A 65 26.60 -1.81 -9.61
CA PRO A 65 26.38 -2.74 -10.72
C PRO A 65 24.95 -2.80 -11.26
N ALA A 66 23.93 -2.78 -10.39
CA ALA A 66 22.54 -2.88 -10.80
C ALA A 66 22.14 -1.74 -11.75
N ARG A 67 22.60 -0.50 -11.47
CA ARG A 67 22.31 0.66 -12.33
C ARG A 67 22.94 0.57 -13.71
N LEU A 68 24.10 -0.06 -13.83
CA LEU A 68 24.72 -0.28 -15.14
C LEU A 68 23.95 -1.33 -15.95
N LEU A 69 23.49 -2.40 -15.28
CA LEU A 69 22.65 -3.42 -15.91
C LEU A 69 21.30 -2.85 -16.33
N ASP A 70 20.65 -2.07 -15.46
CA ASP A 70 19.42 -1.36 -15.75
C ASP A 70 19.61 -0.40 -16.93
N ALA A 71 20.63 0.46 -16.89
CA ALA A 71 20.91 1.40 -17.97
C ALA A 71 21.20 0.69 -19.30
N TRP A 72 21.83 -0.48 -19.28
CA TRP A 72 22.04 -1.29 -20.48
C TRP A 72 20.74 -1.92 -20.99
N HIS A 73 19.93 -2.51 -20.10
CA HIS A 73 18.66 -3.13 -20.42
C HIS A 73 17.68 -2.11 -21.03
N TYR A 74 17.51 -0.95 -20.39
CA TYR A 74 16.54 0.07 -20.80
C TYR A 74 16.99 0.95 -21.99
N ARG A 75 18.18 0.71 -22.56
CA ARG A 75 18.61 1.35 -23.82
C ARG A 75 17.74 0.97 -25.01
N SER A 76 17.17 -0.24 -25.01
CA SER A 76 16.35 -0.70 -26.14
C SER A 76 14.94 -0.10 -26.16
N TYR A 77 14.51 0.58 -25.09
CA TYR A 77 13.15 1.11 -24.92
C TYR A 77 12.87 2.39 -25.75
N THR A 78 13.15 2.37 -27.04
CA THR A 78 13.20 3.58 -27.88
C THR A 78 11.85 4.07 -28.38
N ALA A 79 10.77 3.30 -28.19
CA ALA A 79 9.43 3.69 -28.58
C ALA A 79 8.58 4.09 -27.37
N SER A 80 7.51 4.83 -27.63
CA SER A 80 6.57 5.32 -26.62
C SER A 80 5.14 4.94 -26.98
N ALA A 81 4.31 4.71 -25.96
CA ALA A 81 2.87 4.54 -26.09
C ALA A 81 2.15 5.29 -24.98
N GLU A 82 0.89 5.67 -25.23
CA GLU A 82 0.03 6.23 -24.19
C GLU A 82 -0.88 5.13 -23.64
N GLY A 83 -0.75 4.86 -22.35
CA GLY A 83 -1.57 3.91 -21.64
C GLY A 83 -2.76 4.58 -20.95
N ARG A 84 -3.82 3.79 -20.77
CA ARG A 84 -5.00 4.14 -19.98
C ARG A 84 -5.18 3.13 -18.85
N ILE A 85 -5.37 3.63 -17.63
CA ILE A 85 -5.72 2.80 -16.47
C ILE A 85 -7.12 2.23 -16.68
N VAL A 86 -7.24 0.91 -16.72
CA VAL A 86 -8.53 0.19 -16.90
C VAL A 86 -9.00 -0.51 -15.63
N ASP A 87 -8.10 -0.75 -14.69
CA ASP A 87 -8.39 -1.28 -13.35
C ASP A 87 -7.32 -0.73 -12.39
N ALA A 88 -7.69 -0.45 -11.15
CA ALA A 88 -6.74 -0.03 -10.12
C ALA A 88 -7.28 -0.31 -8.72
N TRP A 89 -6.37 -0.60 -7.80
CA TRP A 89 -6.68 -0.88 -6.40
C TRP A 89 -5.49 -0.58 -5.50
N LEU A 90 -5.76 -0.42 -4.21
CA LEU A 90 -4.76 -0.47 -3.16
C LEU A 90 -4.70 -1.92 -2.63
N ALA A 91 -3.59 -2.60 -2.83
CA ALA A 91 -3.33 -3.91 -2.26
C ALA A 91 -2.90 -3.73 -0.80
N LEU A 92 -3.73 -4.18 0.14
CA LEU A 92 -3.47 -4.09 1.57
C LEU A 92 -3.09 -5.48 2.11
N ASP A 93 -1.90 -5.56 2.70
CA ASP A 93 -1.27 -6.81 3.13
C ASP A 93 -0.72 -6.67 4.56
N PHE A 94 -1.02 -7.66 5.40
CA PHE A 94 -0.45 -7.84 6.74
C PHE A 94 -0.46 -9.32 7.09
N ASP A 95 0.49 -9.79 7.90
CA ASP A 95 0.52 -11.19 8.32
C ASP A 95 -0.54 -11.44 9.40
N ALA A 96 -1.71 -11.94 8.98
CA ALA A 96 -2.81 -12.27 9.88
C ALA A 96 -2.44 -13.33 10.94
N ALA A 97 -1.50 -14.24 10.64
CA ALA A 97 -1.06 -15.26 11.58
C ALA A 97 -0.12 -14.69 12.65
N ALA A 98 0.81 -13.81 12.24
CA ALA A 98 1.68 -13.09 13.18
C ALA A 98 0.91 -12.06 14.03
N GLN A 99 -0.22 -11.56 13.52
CA GLN A 99 -1.07 -10.62 14.24
C GLN A 99 -1.70 -11.25 15.49
N GLY A 100 -2.15 -12.51 15.41
CA GLY A 100 -2.85 -13.18 16.52
C GLY A 100 -4.05 -12.37 17.01
N ASP A 101 -4.23 -12.27 18.33
CA ASP A 101 -5.31 -11.48 18.96
C ASP A 101 -4.98 -9.98 19.10
N ARG A 102 -3.86 -9.50 18.53
CA ARG A 102 -3.45 -8.10 18.67
C ARG A 102 -4.35 -7.20 17.84
N GLY A 103 -4.94 -6.18 18.45
CA GLY A 103 -5.84 -5.25 17.75
C GLY A 103 -5.17 -4.38 16.68
N ASN A 104 -3.88 -4.04 16.80
CA ASN A 104 -3.21 -3.08 15.89
C ASN A 104 -2.75 -3.72 14.58
N TRP A 105 -3.68 -4.06 13.69
CA TRP A 105 -3.36 -4.61 12.37
C TRP A 105 -2.72 -3.56 11.45
N ALA A 106 -3.03 -2.27 11.65
CA ALA A 106 -2.55 -1.18 10.81
C ALA A 106 -1.03 -0.98 10.91
N GLY A 107 -0.44 -1.05 12.11
CA GLY A 107 1.02 -0.85 12.29
C GLY A 107 1.92 -1.75 11.42
N PRO A 108 1.71 -3.07 11.38
CA PRO A 108 2.46 -3.96 10.50
C PRO A 108 1.91 -3.99 9.06
N ALA A 109 0.74 -3.40 8.80
CA ALA A 109 0.16 -3.41 7.46
C ALA A 109 0.98 -2.59 6.48
N ARG A 110 0.86 -3.01 5.22
CA ARG A 110 1.51 -2.40 4.07
C ARG A 110 0.50 -2.26 2.96
N ALA A 111 0.51 -1.09 2.33
CA ALA A 111 -0.37 -0.77 1.22
C ALA A 111 0.47 -0.59 -0.06
N THR A 112 0.00 -1.08 -1.19
CA THR A 112 0.68 -0.97 -2.48
C THR A 112 -0.32 -0.58 -3.55
N HIS A 113 -0.11 0.53 -4.24
CA HIS A 113 -0.94 0.89 -5.39
C HIS A 113 -0.69 -0.10 -6.51
N CYS A 114 -1.75 -0.64 -7.11
CA CYS A 114 -1.67 -1.51 -8.26
C CYS A 114 -2.65 -1.02 -9.34
N ALA A 115 -2.22 -1.01 -10.59
CA ALA A 115 -3.01 -0.59 -11.73
C ALA A 115 -2.77 -1.49 -12.93
N VAL A 116 -3.84 -1.83 -13.65
CA VAL A 116 -3.77 -2.45 -14.96
C VAL A 116 -3.92 -1.36 -16.01
N VAL A 117 -2.93 -1.25 -16.88
CA VAL A 117 -2.87 -0.25 -17.94
C VAL A 117 -3.04 -0.96 -19.27
N ALA A 118 -4.01 -0.50 -20.06
CA ALA A 118 -4.20 -0.90 -21.44
C ALA A 118 -3.56 0.13 -22.37
N TYR A 119 -2.88 -0.32 -23.42
CA TYR A 119 -2.20 0.53 -24.39
C TYR A 119 -2.24 -0.09 -25.78
N GLU A 120 -2.29 0.77 -26.78
CA GLU A 120 -2.43 0.43 -28.20
C GLU A 120 -1.21 0.89 -28.99
N GLY A 121 -0.98 0.28 -30.15
CA GLY A 121 0.12 0.64 -31.06
C GLY A 121 0.11 -0.19 -32.32
N GLU A 122 1.18 -0.08 -33.12
CA GLU A 122 1.28 -0.72 -34.45
C GLU A 122 1.34 -2.26 -34.44
N TRP A 123 1.40 -2.87 -33.25
CA TRP A 123 1.48 -4.32 -33.03
C TRP A 123 0.13 -5.06 -33.04
N GLY A 124 -0.97 -4.37 -33.34
CA GLY A 124 -2.30 -4.99 -33.46
C GLY A 124 -3.16 -4.80 -32.22
N ASP A 125 -3.55 -5.91 -31.58
CA ASP A 125 -4.52 -5.88 -30.47
C ASP A 125 -4.01 -5.06 -29.26
N PRO A 126 -4.91 -4.39 -28.52
CA PRO A 126 -4.56 -3.67 -27.30
C PRO A 126 -3.87 -4.59 -26.28
N LEU A 127 -2.69 -4.17 -25.81
CA LEU A 127 -1.95 -4.90 -24.79
C LEU A 127 -2.34 -4.39 -23.40
N ARG A 128 -2.20 -5.26 -22.39
CA ARG A 128 -2.46 -4.94 -20.99
C ARG A 128 -1.30 -5.36 -20.12
N ARG A 129 -0.92 -4.50 -19.18
CA ARG A 129 0.13 -4.78 -18.20
C ARG A 129 -0.27 -4.25 -16.84
N ALA A 130 0.05 -5.00 -15.80
CA ALA A 130 -0.12 -4.55 -14.43
C ALA A 130 1.18 -3.93 -13.92
N TYR A 131 1.02 -2.87 -13.15
CA TYR A 131 2.08 -2.25 -12.38
C TYR A 131 1.65 -2.21 -10.92
N CYS A 132 2.54 -2.56 -10.01
CA CYS A 132 2.37 -2.34 -8.58
C CYS A 132 3.52 -1.49 -8.07
N GLY A 133 3.21 -0.41 -7.35
CA GLY A 133 4.13 0.64 -6.93
C GLY A 133 4.89 0.33 -5.65
N ASN A 134 5.26 1.40 -4.95
CA ASN A 134 5.96 1.28 -3.68
C ASN A 134 5.08 0.65 -2.59
N ARG A 135 5.71 -0.14 -1.74
CA ARG A 135 5.09 -0.73 -0.55
C ARG A 135 5.15 0.28 0.58
N LEU A 136 4.02 0.91 0.88
CA LEU A 136 3.88 2.01 1.82
C LEU A 136 3.45 1.49 3.20
N ASN A 137 4.04 2.06 4.25
CA ASN A 137 3.66 1.75 5.62
C ASN A 137 2.32 2.41 5.95
N VAL A 138 1.45 1.65 6.61
CA VAL A 138 0.24 2.22 7.20
C VAL A 138 0.60 2.67 8.61
N HIS A 139 0.98 3.94 8.77
CA HIS A 139 1.41 4.50 10.08
C HIS A 139 0.24 4.76 11.05
N GLY A 140 -0.82 3.95 10.95
CA GLY A 140 -2.12 4.15 11.57
C GLY A 140 -3.23 4.18 10.52
N GLU A 141 -4.45 3.84 10.92
CA GLU A 141 -5.60 3.76 10.02
C GLU A 141 -5.91 5.12 9.35
N GLU A 142 -5.51 6.24 9.98
CA GLU A 142 -5.54 7.62 9.48
C GLU A 142 -4.84 7.80 8.13
N THR A 143 -3.81 7.00 7.86
CA THR A 143 -2.99 7.13 6.65
C THR A 143 -3.63 6.48 5.42
N LEU A 144 -4.55 5.53 5.62
CA LEU A 144 -5.18 4.80 4.51
C LEU A 144 -5.98 5.70 3.57
N PRO A 145 -6.81 6.66 4.03
CA PRO A 145 -7.43 7.63 3.15
C PRO A 145 -6.41 8.39 2.28
N MET A 146 -5.32 8.85 2.88
CA MET A 146 -4.26 9.56 2.14
C MET A 146 -3.61 8.68 1.07
N LEU A 147 -3.42 7.39 1.36
CA LEU A 147 -2.87 6.44 0.40
C LEU A 147 -3.87 6.14 -0.72
N VAL A 148 -5.17 6.04 -0.42
CA VAL A 148 -6.20 5.85 -1.45
C VAL A 148 -6.29 7.06 -2.39
N ASP A 149 -6.09 8.26 -1.85
CA ASP A 149 -6.16 9.53 -2.59
C ASP A 149 -4.85 9.90 -3.30
N ASP A 150 -3.75 9.18 -3.06
CA ASP A 150 -2.45 9.43 -3.68
C ASP A 150 -2.52 9.24 -5.21
N VAL A 151 -1.85 10.14 -5.94
CA VAL A 151 -1.91 10.22 -7.41
C VAL A 151 -0.69 9.59 -8.08
N ALA A 152 0.21 8.96 -7.32
CA ALA A 152 1.42 8.35 -7.85
C ALA A 152 1.70 6.96 -7.26
N MET A 153 2.08 6.01 -8.12
CA MET A 153 2.53 4.67 -7.71
C MET A 153 4.00 4.67 -7.25
N ALA A 154 4.77 5.55 -7.88
CA ALA A 154 6.20 5.76 -7.70
C ALA A 154 6.54 7.16 -8.26
N PRO A 155 7.73 7.72 -7.97
CA PRO A 155 8.11 9.03 -8.51
C PRO A 155 7.93 9.10 -10.03
N GLY A 156 7.04 9.99 -10.49
CA GLY A 156 6.73 10.20 -11.91
C GLY A 156 5.84 9.14 -12.57
N VAL A 157 5.34 8.14 -11.83
CA VAL A 157 4.42 7.11 -12.34
C VAL A 157 3.01 7.41 -11.85
N PRO A 158 2.07 7.81 -12.73
CA PRO A 158 0.74 8.25 -12.32
C PRO A 158 -0.12 7.10 -11.79
N PHE A 159 -1.01 7.42 -10.85
CA PHE A 159 -2.05 6.54 -10.33
C PHE A 159 -3.39 7.29 -10.30
N ALA A 160 -4.47 6.57 -10.57
CA ALA A 160 -5.82 7.08 -10.34
C ALA A 160 -6.79 5.89 -10.22
N MET A 161 -7.75 6.02 -9.31
CA MET A 161 -8.85 5.06 -9.21
C MET A 161 -9.73 5.11 -10.46
N PRO A 162 -10.16 3.95 -11.01
CA PRO A 162 -11.06 3.92 -12.15
C PRO A 162 -12.38 4.63 -11.83
N ARG A 163 -13.04 5.09 -12.90
CA ARG A 163 -14.35 5.73 -12.78
C ARG A 163 -15.47 4.77 -13.08
N ASP A 164 -16.59 4.90 -12.36
CA ASP A 164 -17.83 4.24 -12.75
C ASP A 164 -18.48 4.92 -13.96
N THR A 165 -19.63 4.39 -14.39
CA THR A 165 -20.40 4.92 -15.52
C THR A 165 -20.95 6.34 -15.30
N ARG A 166 -20.96 6.82 -14.05
CA ARG A 166 -21.38 8.17 -13.67
C ARG A 166 -20.20 9.15 -13.68
N GLY A 167 -18.98 8.64 -13.81
CA GLY A 167 -17.75 9.41 -13.82
C GLY A 167 -17.16 9.63 -12.42
N PHE A 168 -17.65 8.95 -11.39
CA PHE A 168 -17.07 9.04 -10.05
C PHE A 168 -15.91 8.08 -9.90
N ALA A 169 -14.86 8.49 -9.18
CA ALA A 169 -13.82 7.57 -8.79
C ALA A 169 -14.43 6.46 -7.93
N VAL A 170 -13.96 5.23 -8.11
CA VAL A 170 -14.33 4.07 -7.30
C VAL A 170 -13.10 3.61 -6.53
N PRO A 171 -12.84 4.20 -5.35
CA PRO A 171 -11.81 3.69 -4.46
C PRO A 171 -11.98 2.19 -4.28
N THR A 172 -10.89 1.45 -4.39
CA THR A 172 -10.90 -0.01 -4.29
C THR A 172 -9.72 -0.48 -3.47
N ILE A 173 -9.99 -1.29 -2.45
CA ILE A 173 -8.97 -2.04 -1.70
C ILE A 173 -9.16 -3.52 -1.95
N ARG A 174 -8.04 -4.23 -2.15
CA ARG A 174 -8.01 -5.69 -2.19
C ARG A 174 -7.15 -6.20 -1.03
N LEU A 175 -7.66 -7.22 -0.34
CA LEU A 175 -6.98 -7.90 0.77
C LEU A 175 -6.98 -9.40 0.50
N GLY A 176 -5.97 -10.12 0.97
CA GLY A 176 -6.02 -11.58 0.95
C GLY A 176 -7.16 -12.14 1.82
N ALA A 177 -7.56 -13.38 1.54
CA ALA A 177 -8.70 -13.99 2.22
C ALA A 177 -8.48 -14.17 3.73
N ALA A 178 -7.25 -14.45 4.17
CA ALA A 178 -6.92 -14.62 5.59
C ALA A 178 -6.99 -13.29 6.34
N GLU A 179 -6.50 -12.22 5.73
CA GLU A 179 -6.49 -10.86 6.25
C GLU A 179 -7.93 -10.33 6.37
N ALA A 180 -8.74 -10.54 5.33
CA ALA A 180 -10.15 -10.16 5.35
C ALA A 180 -10.94 -10.94 6.43
N ALA A 181 -10.71 -12.25 6.54
CA ALA A 181 -11.31 -13.07 7.60
C ALA A 181 -10.90 -12.59 9.00
N TRP A 182 -9.62 -12.22 9.17
CA TRP A 182 -9.12 -11.66 10.43
C TRP A 182 -9.83 -10.35 10.77
N LEU A 183 -9.91 -9.39 9.84
CA LEU A 183 -10.57 -8.09 10.08
C LEU A 183 -12.05 -8.23 10.45
N LYS A 184 -12.73 -9.24 9.90
CA LYS A 184 -14.14 -9.52 10.19
C LYS A 184 -14.36 -10.18 11.55
N ALA A 185 -13.35 -10.86 12.08
CA ALA A 185 -13.44 -11.59 13.35
C ALA A 185 -13.00 -10.75 14.55
N HIS A 186 -12.20 -9.69 14.34
CA HIS A 186 -11.57 -8.92 15.41
C HIS A 186 -12.17 -7.52 15.54
N PRO A 187 -12.21 -6.96 16.77
CA PRO A 187 -12.61 -5.58 16.99
C PRO A 187 -11.61 -4.60 16.36
N PRO A 188 -12.02 -3.37 16.04
CA PRO A 188 -11.11 -2.36 15.54
C PRO A 188 -10.03 -1.99 16.57
N PHE A 189 -8.88 -1.52 16.09
CA PHE A 189 -7.77 -1.13 16.96
C PHE A 189 -8.10 0.10 17.80
N SER A 190 -8.68 1.12 17.15
CA SER A 190 -8.96 2.39 17.79
C SER A 190 -10.19 2.30 18.69
N GLY A 191 -10.06 2.80 19.92
CA GLY A 191 -11.19 2.94 20.85
C GLY A 191 -12.27 3.91 20.37
N PHE A 192 -11.97 4.77 19.39
CA PHE A 192 -12.97 5.60 18.71
C PHE A 192 -13.81 4.75 17.74
N ASP A 193 -13.16 3.94 16.91
CA ASP A 193 -13.85 3.07 15.96
C ASP A 193 -14.69 2.01 16.65
N ALA A 194 -14.23 1.51 17.79
CA ALA A 194 -14.98 0.54 18.59
C ALA A 194 -16.34 1.08 19.07
N ARG A 195 -16.57 2.40 19.04
CA ARG A 195 -17.88 3.01 19.37
C ARG A 195 -18.89 2.89 18.24
N VAL A 196 -18.42 2.87 17.00
CA VAL A 196 -19.25 2.96 15.78
C VAL A 196 -19.23 1.68 14.96
N SER A 197 -18.24 0.82 15.17
CA SER A 197 -18.00 -0.42 14.43
C SER A 197 -17.71 -1.58 15.38
N ARG A 198 -18.26 -2.75 15.07
CA ARG A 198 -18.04 -3.98 15.85
C ARG A 198 -16.77 -4.72 15.45
N THR A 199 -16.38 -4.58 14.18
CA THR A 199 -15.25 -5.29 13.61
C THR A 199 -14.26 -4.31 12.98
N ALA A 200 -12.99 -4.71 12.89
CA ALA A 200 -11.97 -3.94 12.17
C ALA A 200 -12.33 -3.78 10.68
N TRP A 201 -13.04 -4.76 10.12
CA TRP A 201 -13.59 -4.70 8.76
C TRP A 201 -14.61 -3.56 8.59
N ASP A 202 -15.56 -3.45 9.51
CA ASP A 202 -16.58 -2.39 9.47
C ASP A 202 -15.95 -1.01 9.67
N ALA A 203 -14.97 -0.92 10.58
CA ALA A 203 -14.21 0.31 10.80
C ALA A 203 -13.43 0.74 9.56
N LEU A 204 -12.74 -0.21 8.89
CA LEU A 204 -12.05 0.03 7.63
C LEU A 204 -13.02 0.52 6.54
N ARG A 205 -14.18 -0.13 6.42
CA ARG A 205 -15.22 0.27 5.47
C ARG A 205 -15.69 1.70 5.74
N LEU A 206 -16.01 2.02 6.99
CA LEU A 206 -16.52 3.33 7.39
C LEU A 206 -15.49 4.44 7.12
N ARG A 207 -14.23 4.21 7.51
CA ARG A 207 -13.15 5.20 7.37
C ARG A 207 -12.87 5.60 5.93
N LEU A 208 -13.02 4.66 5.01
CA LEU A 208 -12.75 4.86 3.59
C LEU A 208 -14.00 5.20 2.78
N ASP A 209 -15.18 5.18 3.42
CA ASP A 209 -16.45 5.60 2.82
C ASP A 209 -16.52 7.13 2.74
N ARG A 210 -15.78 7.69 1.78
CA ARG A 210 -15.69 9.13 1.47
C ARG A 210 -16.36 9.46 0.13
N PRO A 211 -17.69 9.28 0.00
CA PRO A 211 -18.37 9.38 -1.30
C PRO A 211 -18.28 10.78 -1.92
N LEU A 212 -18.24 11.84 -1.11
CA LEU A 212 -18.03 13.20 -1.64
C LEU A 212 -16.64 13.37 -2.26
N ASP A 213 -15.59 12.91 -1.59
CA ASP A 213 -14.22 13.03 -2.11
C ASP A 213 -14.04 12.24 -3.41
N ALA A 214 -14.55 11.00 -3.44
CA ALA A 214 -14.55 10.18 -4.64
C ALA A 214 -15.33 10.83 -5.80
N ALA A 215 -16.45 11.48 -5.50
CA ALA A 215 -17.24 12.19 -6.51
C ALA A 215 -16.52 13.44 -7.04
N LEU A 216 -15.96 14.26 -6.15
CA LEU A 216 -15.20 15.45 -6.53
C LEU A 216 -13.95 15.08 -7.32
N ALA A 217 -13.17 14.10 -6.89
CA ALA A 217 -11.98 13.63 -7.59
C ALA A 217 -12.32 13.11 -9.00
N GLY A 218 -13.42 12.36 -9.13
CA GLY A 218 -13.90 11.85 -10.41
C GLY A 218 -14.35 12.94 -11.39
N TRP A 219 -15.03 13.99 -10.91
CA TRP A 219 -15.60 15.02 -11.78
C TRP A 219 -14.69 16.22 -12.04
N SER A 220 -13.76 16.55 -11.14
CA SER A 220 -12.96 17.78 -11.22
C SER A 220 -11.64 17.66 -11.97
N ALA A 221 -11.17 16.44 -12.22
CA ALA A 221 -9.96 16.19 -12.98
C ALA A 221 -10.22 15.18 -14.10
N PRO A 222 -9.47 15.18 -15.22
CA PRO A 222 -9.43 14.05 -16.15
C PRO A 222 -8.67 12.86 -15.55
N MET A 223 -8.86 11.66 -16.09
CA MET A 223 -7.96 10.54 -15.76
C MET A 223 -6.56 10.88 -16.27
N PRO A 224 -5.49 10.67 -15.47
CA PRO A 224 -4.14 10.94 -15.93
C PRO A 224 -3.78 10.00 -17.09
N ALA A 225 -3.11 10.54 -18.10
CA ALA A 225 -2.43 9.73 -19.11
C ALA A 225 -1.34 8.89 -18.44
N PHE A 226 -1.13 7.67 -18.91
CA PHE A 226 -0.10 6.78 -18.38
C PHE A 226 1.01 6.60 -19.43
N PRO A 227 2.04 7.48 -19.47
CA PRO A 227 3.07 7.42 -20.50
C PRO A 227 3.92 6.16 -20.32
N LEU A 228 4.07 5.39 -21.40
CA LEU A 228 4.85 4.16 -21.44
C LEU A 228 6.04 4.32 -22.40
N ALA A 229 7.16 3.72 -22.02
CA ALA A 229 8.28 3.43 -22.89
C ALA A 229 8.36 1.92 -23.13
N LEU A 230 8.72 1.51 -24.34
CA LEU A 230 8.76 0.10 -24.72
C LEU A 230 9.91 -0.19 -25.69
N ASP A 231 10.38 -1.43 -25.66
CA ASP A 231 11.25 -1.98 -26.70
C ASP A 231 10.40 -2.31 -27.93
N PRO A 232 10.67 -1.75 -29.12
CA PRO A 232 9.90 -2.07 -30.32
C PRO A 232 9.87 -3.57 -30.67
N ARG A 233 10.84 -4.35 -30.18
CA ARG A 233 10.90 -5.81 -30.39
C ARG A 233 10.11 -6.61 -29.35
N ASP A 234 9.75 -6.00 -28.24
CA ASP A 234 8.95 -6.59 -27.17
C ASP A 234 7.97 -5.54 -26.59
N PRO A 235 6.91 -5.19 -27.34
CA PRO A 235 5.94 -4.19 -26.89
C PRO A 235 5.18 -4.62 -25.63
N ALA A 236 5.05 -5.93 -25.37
CA ALA A 236 4.41 -6.45 -24.16
C ALA A 236 5.21 -6.16 -22.88
N GLY A 237 6.51 -5.87 -23.02
CA GLY A 237 7.44 -5.46 -21.98
C GLY A 237 7.38 -3.98 -21.60
N ALA A 238 6.35 -3.22 -22.04
CA ALA A 238 6.26 -1.79 -21.76
C ALA A 238 6.41 -1.46 -20.25
N MET A 239 7.03 -0.32 -19.95
CA MET A 239 7.26 0.18 -18.60
C MET A 239 6.92 1.67 -18.54
N PRO A 240 6.57 2.25 -17.38
CA PRO A 240 6.29 3.68 -17.30
C PRO A 240 7.49 4.52 -17.78
N ALA A 241 7.23 5.55 -18.56
CA ALA A 241 8.30 6.35 -19.18
C ALA A 241 9.25 6.96 -18.14
N ALA A 242 8.69 7.57 -17.08
CA ALA A 242 9.47 8.15 -15.98
C ALA A 242 10.36 7.11 -15.28
N TRP A 243 9.89 5.86 -15.18
CA TRP A 243 10.66 4.75 -14.62
C TRP A 243 11.87 4.40 -15.50
N VAL A 244 11.63 4.23 -16.79
CA VAL A 244 12.66 3.92 -17.78
C VAL A 244 13.71 5.03 -17.82
N ASP A 245 13.29 6.29 -17.79
CA ASP A 245 14.20 7.45 -17.80
C ASP A 245 15.06 7.52 -16.53
N ALA A 246 14.49 7.21 -15.36
CA ALA A 246 15.25 7.10 -14.11
C ALA A 246 16.30 5.98 -14.16
N LYS A 247 16.01 4.87 -14.85
CA LYS A 247 16.89 3.71 -14.96
C LYS A 247 17.95 3.82 -16.06
N ARG A 248 17.70 4.64 -17.09
CA ARG A 248 18.66 4.89 -18.20
C ARG A 248 19.89 5.67 -17.78
N HIS A 249 19.75 6.52 -16.78
CA HIS A 249 20.84 7.38 -16.31
C HIS A 249 21.56 6.67 -15.15
N PRO A 250 22.83 6.24 -15.31
CA PRO A 250 23.56 5.48 -14.29
C PRO A 250 23.86 6.25 -12.98
N GLY A 251 23.19 7.36 -12.70
CA GLY A 251 23.42 8.23 -11.55
C GLY A 251 24.69 9.08 -11.69
N HIS A 252 25.00 9.86 -10.65
CA HIS A 252 26.22 10.67 -10.62
C HIS A 252 27.48 9.77 -10.65
N PRO A 253 28.60 10.22 -11.25
CA PRO A 253 29.84 9.44 -11.33
C PRO A 253 30.35 8.93 -9.98
N GLY A 254 30.09 9.68 -8.90
CA GLY A 254 30.43 9.29 -7.53
C GLY A 254 29.63 8.10 -6.97
N ALA A 255 28.47 7.77 -7.54
CA ALA A 255 27.64 6.64 -7.10
C ALA A 255 28.37 5.31 -7.31
N TRP A 256 29.14 5.16 -8.40
CA TRP A 256 29.89 3.94 -8.65
C TRP A 256 31.05 3.76 -7.67
N ALA A 257 31.76 4.85 -7.35
CA ALA A 257 32.81 4.84 -6.34
C ALA A 257 32.25 4.50 -4.95
N ALA A 258 31.12 5.09 -4.57
CA ALA A 258 30.42 4.76 -3.33
C ALA A 258 29.96 3.29 -3.32
N GLY A 259 29.36 2.80 -4.41
CA GLY A 259 28.94 1.41 -4.55
C GLY A 259 30.11 0.43 -4.40
N ALA A 260 31.25 0.71 -5.03
CA ALA A 260 32.47 -0.09 -4.91
C ALA A 260 33.02 -0.10 -3.47
N LEU A 261 33.03 1.04 -2.78
CA LEU A 261 33.45 1.13 -1.38
C LEU A 261 32.53 0.32 -0.46
N LEU A 262 31.22 0.39 -0.66
CA LEU A 262 30.23 -0.38 0.10
C LEU A 262 30.38 -1.89 -0.16
N LEU A 263 30.57 -2.30 -1.43
CA LEU A 263 30.84 -3.69 -1.78
C LEU A 263 32.13 -4.21 -1.12
N ALA A 264 33.20 -3.41 -1.09
CA ALA A 264 34.46 -3.76 -0.45
C ALA A 264 34.31 -3.91 1.07
N ALA A 265 33.68 -2.94 1.72
CA ALA A 265 33.42 -2.97 3.17
C ALA A 265 32.50 -4.14 3.56
N GLY A 266 31.42 -4.36 2.80
CA GLY A 266 30.49 -5.46 2.99
C GLY A 266 31.15 -6.82 2.78
N SER A 267 31.98 -6.97 1.75
CA SER A 267 32.74 -8.21 1.50
C SER A 267 33.73 -8.51 2.64
N TRP A 268 34.40 -7.48 3.18
CA TRP A 268 35.30 -7.64 4.31
C TRP A 268 34.56 -8.11 5.57
N LEU A 269 33.42 -7.49 5.90
CA LEU A 269 32.58 -7.91 7.02
C LEU A 269 32.00 -9.31 6.83
N TRP A 270 31.58 -9.65 5.61
CA TRP A 270 31.09 -10.98 5.25
C TRP A 270 32.16 -12.05 5.56
N LEU A 271 33.38 -11.84 5.06
CA LEU A 271 34.50 -12.74 5.30
C LEU A 271 34.82 -12.90 6.79
N ARG A 272 34.75 -11.81 7.57
CA ARG A 272 34.97 -11.85 9.02
C ARG A 272 33.86 -12.62 9.74
N GLY A 273 32.59 -12.36 9.44
CA GLY A 273 31.46 -13.08 10.02
C GLY A 273 31.48 -14.58 9.70
N MET A 274 31.78 -14.91 8.43
CA MET A 274 31.91 -16.30 7.98
C MET A 274 33.10 -17.01 8.62
N ALA A 275 34.23 -16.32 8.83
CA ALA A 275 35.38 -16.89 9.54
C ALA A 275 35.05 -17.21 11.02
N VAL A 276 34.19 -16.41 11.66
CA VAL A 276 33.71 -16.67 13.03
C VAL A 276 32.78 -17.89 13.07
N LEU A 277 31.82 -17.99 12.15
CA LEU A 277 30.90 -19.12 12.08
C LEU A 277 31.60 -20.43 11.70
N MET A 278 32.53 -20.37 10.76
CA MET A 278 33.08 -21.54 10.07
C MET A 278 34.57 -21.76 10.33
N GLY A 279 35.14 -21.16 11.38
CA GLY A 279 36.58 -21.20 11.66
C GLY A 279 37.20 -22.61 11.78
N GLY A 280 36.38 -23.65 11.92
CA GLY A 280 36.82 -25.06 11.90
C GLY A 280 36.80 -25.76 10.53
N LEU A 281 36.29 -25.13 9.47
CA LEU A 281 36.23 -25.72 8.12
C LEU A 281 37.59 -25.62 7.40
N PRO A 282 37.90 -26.56 6.47
CA PRO A 282 39.02 -26.41 5.54
C PRO A 282 38.91 -25.11 4.75
N ARG A 283 40.06 -24.49 4.45
CA ARG A 283 40.14 -23.21 3.73
C ARG A 283 39.32 -23.19 2.43
N ALA A 284 39.28 -24.29 1.69
CA ALA A 284 38.50 -24.40 0.46
C ALA A 284 36.98 -24.31 0.69
N ALA A 285 36.47 -24.96 1.75
CA ALA A 285 35.05 -24.90 2.12
C ALA A 285 34.68 -23.51 2.66
N MET A 286 35.58 -22.88 3.41
CA MET A 286 35.43 -21.51 3.89
C MET A 286 35.39 -20.50 2.73
N LEU A 287 36.29 -20.63 1.75
CA LEU A 287 36.31 -19.81 0.52
C LEU A 287 35.04 -20.01 -0.30
N PHE A 288 34.60 -21.26 -0.49
CA PHE A 288 33.36 -21.53 -1.22
C PHE A 288 32.14 -20.91 -0.52
N ALA A 289 32.00 -21.10 0.79
CA ALA A 289 30.90 -20.53 1.56
C ALA A 289 30.98 -18.99 1.68
N ALA A 290 32.17 -18.40 1.53
CA ALA A 290 32.33 -16.95 1.44
C ALA A 290 31.98 -16.39 0.05
N ILE A 291 32.33 -17.09 -1.03
CA ILE A 291 32.20 -16.60 -2.41
C ILE A 291 30.84 -16.93 -3.03
N ALA A 292 30.30 -18.14 -2.80
CA ALA A 292 29.04 -18.56 -3.42
C ALA A 292 27.88 -17.60 -3.14
N PRO A 293 27.74 -17.04 -1.93
CA PRO A 293 26.75 -16.02 -1.65
C PRO A 293 27.01 -14.73 -2.45
N LEU A 294 28.26 -14.28 -2.62
CA LEU A 294 28.58 -13.08 -3.42
C LEU A 294 28.21 -13.25 -4.91
N LEU A 295 28.28 -14.46 -5.45
CA LEU A 295 27.82 -14.74 -6.82
C LEU A 295 26.29 -14.65 -6.97
N LEU A 296 25.56 -14.75 -5.86
CA LEU A 296 24.11 -14.62 -5.81
C LEU A 296 23.65 -13.21 -5.48
N LEU A 297 24.55 -12.22 -5.39
CA LEU A 297 24.21 -10.81 -5.07
C LEU A 297 22.97 -10.26 -5.80
N PRO A 298 22.73 -10.54 -7.11
CA PRO A 298 21.52 -10.05 -7.78
C PRO A 298 20.21 -10.56 -7.17
N TRP A 299 20.25 -11.66 -6.41
CA TRP A 299 19.11 -12.36 -5.81
C TRP A 299 19.02 -12.15 -4.28
N TRP A 300 19.97 -11.41 -3.69
CA TRP A 300 20.02 -11.23 -2.23
C TRP A 300 18.85 -10.40 -1.69
N GLY A 301 18.45 -9.34 -2.39
CA GLY A 301 17.36 -8.46 -1.94
C GLY A 301 16.06 -9.19 -1.66
N GLU A 302 15.74 -10.23 -2.44
CA GLU A 302 14.50 -11.00 -2.30
C GLU A 302 14.63 -12.23 -1.40
N ARG A 303 15.78 -12.94 -1.44
CA ARG A 303 15.91 -14.25 -0.78
C ARG A 303 16.61 -14.21 0.57
N MET A 304 17.54 -13.29 0.80
CA MET A 304 18.32 -13.27 2.05
C MET A 304 17.53 -12.81 3.27
N PRO A 305 16.64 -11.80 3.20
CA PRO A 305 15.79 -11.46 4.35
C PRO A 305 14.93 -12.65 4.79
N ARG A 306 14.35 -13.39 3.82
CA ARG A 306 13.59 -14.62 4.10
C ARG A 306 14.46 -15.69 4.76
N ALA A 307 15.68 -15.92 4.26
CA ALA A 307 16.60 -16.89 4.86
C ALA A 307 17.05 -16.48 6.27
N LEU A 308 17.30 -15.18 6.48
CA LEU A 308 17.70 -14.64 7.78
C LEU A 308 16.56 -14.70 8.80
N ALA A 309 15.30 -14.56 8.36
CA ALA A 309 14.12 -14.69 9.23
C ALA A 309 14.02 -16.06 9.90
N HIS A 310 14.54 -17.12 9.27
CA HIS A 310 14.60 -18.47 9.86
C HIS A 310 15.64 -18.58 10.98
N VAL A 311 16.63 -17.67 11.02
CA VAL A 311 17.72 -17.67 11.99
C VAL A 311 17.44 -16.66 13.10
N GLN A 312 17.02 -15.44 12.73
CA GLN A 312 16.68 -14.38 13.67
C GLN A 312 15.64 -13.41 13.05
N PRO A 313 14.34 -13.56 13.35
CA PRO A 313 13.26 -12.80 12.71
C PRO A 313 13.39 -11.28 12.93
N GLN A 314 13.72 -10.86 14.16
CA GLN A 314 13.85 -9.44 14.52
C GLN A 314 14.92 -8.69 13.72
N VAL A 315 16.05 -9.35 13.43
CA VAL A 315 17.14 -8.74 12.64
C VAL A 315 16.79 -8.77 11.16
N ALA A 316 16.08 -9.81 10.71
CA ALA A 316 15.61 -9.91 9.34
C ALA A 316 14.59 -8.82 8.99
N ASP A 317 13.67 -8.50 9.91
CA ASP A 317 12.69 -7.42 9.73
C ASP A 317 13.38 -6.06 9.59
N VAL A 318 14.32 -5.74 10.49
CA VAL A 318 15.09 -4.48 10.41
C VAL A 318 15.90 -4.39 9.12
N ILE A 319 16.53 -5.49 8.69
CA ILE A 319 17.31 -5.50 7.43
C ILE A 319 16.38 -5.39 6.22
N ALA A 320 15.21 -6.03 6.26
CA ALA A 320 14.22 -5.92 5.19
C ALA A 320 13.67 -4.48 5.07
N ASP A 321 13.43 -3.81 6.20
CA ASP A 321 13.00 -2.41 6.24
C ASP A 321 14.12 -1.46 5.77
N VAL A 322 15.37 -1.66 6.21
CA VAL A 322 16.50 -0.83 5.73
C VAL A 322 16.73 -1.03 4.24
N LEU A 323 16.71 -2.27 3.74
CA LEU A 323 16.79 -2.52 2.30
C LEU A 323 15.57 -1.99 1.55
N ALA A 324 14.42 -1.86 2.21
CA ALA A 324 13.24 -1.23 1.66
C ALA A 324 13.39 0.27 1.45
N ASP A 325 13.98 0.96 2.42
CA ASP A 325 14.17 2.40 2.36
C ASP A 325 15.26 2.82 1.36
N ILE A 326 16.20 1.93 1.05
CA ILE A 326 17.33 2.22 0.16
C ILE A 326 16.94 2.24 -1.32
N ASP A 327 15.91 1.47 -1.73
CA ASP A 327 15.49 1.34 -3.13
C ASP A 327 14.13 2.00 -3.42
N VAL A 328 14.04 3.30 -3.10
CA VAL A 328 12.85 4.15 -3.32
C VAL A 328 12.42 4.19 -4.81
N THR A 329 13.33 3.87 -5.73
CA THR A 329 13.15 3.89 -7.19
C THR A 329 13.17 2.52 -7.85
N GLY A 330 13.11 1.41 -7.10
CA GLY A 330 13.30 0.05 -7.67
C GLY A 330 12.17 -0.95 -7.40
N ARG A 331 11.07 -0.51 -6.75
CA ARG A 331 9.96 -1.39 -6.38
C ARG A 331 8.73 -1.38 -7.28
N LEU A 332 8.76 -0.69 -8.42
CA LEU A 332 7.71 -0.87 -9.42
C LEU A 332 7.80 -2.28 -9.99
N VAL A 333 6.87 -3.14 -9.60
CA VAL A 333 6.73 -4.49 -10.13
C VAL A 333 5.81 -4.44 -11.33
N ALA A 334 6.29 -4.90 -12.48
CA ALA A 334 5.50 -5.02 -13.68
C ALA A 334 5.23 -6.50 -14.00
N SER A 335 3.97 -6.84 -14.26
CA SER A 335 3.54 -8.23 -14.48
C SER A 335 2.34 -8.30 -15.43
N SER A 336 1.92 -9.52 -15.77
CA SER A 336 0.61 -9.73 -16.42
C SER A 336 -0.52 -9.32 -15.46
N PRO A 337 -1.69 -8.88 -15.97
CA PRO A 337 -2.83 -8.51 -15.12
C PRO A 337 -3.18 -9.54 -14.04
N ASP A 338 -3.15 -10.82 -14.39
CA ASP A 338 -3.49 -11.92 -13.48
C ASP A 338 -2.43 -12.23 -12.42
N ALA A 339 -1.19 -11.80 -12.64
CA ALA A 339 -0.08 -11.98 -11.71
C ALA A 339 0.16 -10.75 -10.83
N ALA A 340 -0.66 -9.70 -10.97
CA ALA A 340 -0.57 -8.53 -10.12
C ALA A 340 -0.87 -8.89 -8.66
N GLN A 341 -0.30 -8.13 -7.72
CA GLN A 341 -0.49 -8.37 -6.30
C GLN A 341 -1.98 -8.28 -5.94
N LEU A 342 -2.51 -9.36 -5.38
CA LEU A 342 -3.93 -9.50 -5.04
C LEU A 342 -4.87 -9.31 -6.26
N ALA A 343 -4.45 -9.74 -7.45
CA ALA A 343 -5.31 -9.78 -8.64
C ALA A 343 -6.52 -10.71 -8.47
N HIS A 344 -6.28 -11.95 -7.99
CA HIS A 344 -7.28 -13.04 -7.96
C HIS A 344 -7.49 -13.70 -6.58
N GLY A 345 -6.81 -13.20 -5.54
CA GLY A 345 -6.64 -13.96 -4.29
C GLY A 345 -7.36 -13.40 -3.06
N GLY A 346 -8.36 -12.54 -3.24
CA GLY A 346 -8.76 -11.65 -2.15
C GLY A 346 -10.21 -11.19 -2.11
N GLU A 347 -10.57 -10.62 -0.96
CA GLU A 347 -11.80 -9.87 -0.81
C GLU A 347 -11.61 -8.42 -1.26
N GLN A 348 -12.62 -7.89 -1.94
CA GLN A 348 -12.60 -6.54 -2.49
C GLN A 348 -13.56 -5.64 -1.72
N LEU A 349 -13.04 -4.49 -1.29
CA LEU A 349 -13.83 -3.36 -0.84
C LEU A 349 -13.83 -2.31 -1.94
N ALA A 350 -15.01 -1.92 -2.40
CA ALA A 350 -15.19 -0.85 -3.36
C ALA A 350 -16.27 0.11 -2.85
N TRP A 351 -16.02 1.39 -2.94
CA TRP A 351 -16.94 2.43 -2.46
C TRP A 351 -17.55 3.16 -3.64
N ARG A 352 -18.88 3.11 -3.71
CA ARG A 352 -19.67 3.78 -4.74
C ARG A 352 -20.65 4.72 -4.08
N ILE A 353 -20.79 5.92 -4.65
CA ILE A 353 -21.77 6.88 -4.14
C ILE A 353 -23.19 6.31 -4.23
N GLY A 354 -23.91 6.42 -3.11
CA GLY A 354 -25.26 5.88 -2.96
C GLY A 354 -25.34 4.41 -2.54
N GLU A 355 -24.21 3.76 -2.25
CA GLU A 355 -24.15 2.41 -1.70
C GLU A 355 -23.65 2.43 -0.24
N GLY A 356 -23.57 1.26 0.39
CA GLY A 356 -22.93 1.09 1.69
C GLY A 356 -23.61 1.88 2.81
N THR A 357 -22.80 2.61 3.59
CA THR A 357 -23.24 3.29 4.81
C THR A 357 -24.24 4.41 4.52
N TYR A 358 -24.10 5.06 3.37
CA TYR A 358 -24.91 6.20 2.94
C TYR A 358 -26.02 5.80 1.97
N ALA A 359 -26.36 4.52 1.87
CA ALA A 359 -27.41 4.05 0.95
C ALA A 359 -28.77 4.69 1.24
N ASP A 360 -29.11 4.96 2.51
CA ASP A 360 -30.40 5.56 2.88
C ASP A 360 -30.48 7.07 2.56
N THR A 361 -29.33 7.76 2.50
CA THR A 361 -29.27 9.22 2.31
C THR A 361 -28.87 9.60 0.89
N LEU A 362 -27.80 9.01 0.35
CA LEU A 362 -27.28 9.26 -1.00
C LEU A 362 -27.84 8.29 -2.04
N GLY A 363 -28.27 7.09 -1.66
CA GLY A 363 -28.80 6.08 -2.60
C GLY A 363 -30.04 6.53 -3.40
N PRO A 364 -30.98 7.29 -2.81
CA PRO A 364 -32.14 7.78 -3.55
C PRO A 364 -31.84 8.92 -4.54
N VAL A 365 -30.63 9.50 -4.56
CA VAL A 365 -30.27 10.62 -5.44
C VAL A 365 -29.86 10.10 -6.82
N ASP A 366 -30.34 10.74 -7.88
CA ASP A 366 -29.92 10.43 -9.24
C ASP A 366 -28.58 11.11 -9.57
N TRP A 367 -27.52 10.30 -9.54
CA TRP A 367 -26.15 10.74 -9.76
C TRP A 367 -25.64 10.57 -11.19
N GLY A 368 -26.50 10.52 -12.22
CA GLY A 368 -26.06 10.43 -13.63
C GLY A 368 -24.87 11.36 -14.01
N SER A 369 -24.19 11.12 -15.13
CA SER A 369 -23.05 11.96 -15.52
C SER A 369 -23.49 13.41 -15.82
N PRO A 370 -22.71 14.45 -15.49
CA PRO A 370 -23.06 15.83 -15.84
C PRO A 370 -22.91 16.03 -17.36
N PRO A 371 -23.77 16.86 -18.01
CA PRO A 371 -23.70 17.07 -19.45
C PRO A 371 -22.35 17.60 -19.95
N ALA A 372 -21.69 18.40 -19.11
CA ALA A 372 -20.31 18.84 -19.30
C ALA A 372 -19.52 18.54 -18.01
N PRO A 373 -18.29 18.00 -18.12
CA PRO A 373 -17.46 17.74 -16.96
C PRO A 373 -17.12 19.07 -16.26
N PRO A 374 -17.31 19.17 -14.93
CA PRO A 374 -16.91 20.35 -14.16
C PRO A 374 -15.42 20.68 -14.38
N THR A 375 -15.09 21.97 -14.51
CA THR A 375 -13.71 22.40 -14.75
C THR A 375 -12.86 22.46 -13.48
N ASP A 376 -13.50 22.40 -12.31
CA ASP A 376 -12.86 22.50 -11.00
C ASP A 376 -13.75 21.88 -9.92
N ALA A 377 -13.18 21.69 -8.73
CA ALA A 377 -13.87 21.08 -7.60
C ALA A 377 -15.05 21.91 -7.06
N ALA A 378 -15.03 23.24 -7.20
CA ALA A 378 -16.14 24.08 -6.75
C ALA A 378 -17.38 23.91 -7.63
N LYS A 379 -17.19 23.86 -8.96
CA LYS A 379 -18.27 23.54 -9.91
C LYS A 379 -18.75 22.11 -9.77
N ALA A 380 -17.85 21.16 -9.47
CA ALA A 380 -18.24 19.78 -9.19
C ALA A 380 -19.12 19.70 -7.93
N LEU A 381 -18.72 20.36 -6.84
CA LEU A 381 -19.51 20.43 -5.61
C LEU A 381 -20.87 21.08 -5.84
N ALA A 382 -20.92 22.21 -6.57
CA ALA A 382 -22.17 22.88 -6.91
C ALA A 382 -23.10 21.99 -7.74
N ALA A 383 -22.56 21.22 -8.69
CA ALA A 383 -23.35 20.28 -9.50
C ALA A 383 -23.90 19.11 -8.65
N LEU A 384 -23.11 18.59 -7.71
CA LEU A 384 -23.56 17.56 -6.76
C LEU A 384 -24.67 18.10 -5.84
N VAL A 385 -24.47 19.29 -5.26
CA VAL A 385 -25.48 19.97 -4.42
C VAL A 385 -26.77 20.23 -5.21
N ALA A 386 -26.68 20.63 -6.48
CA ALA A 386 -27.84 20.85 -7.32
C ALA A 386 -28.68 19.57 -7.52
N ARG A 387 -28.02 18.41 -7.67
CA ARG A 387 -28.70 17.11 -7.76
C ARG A 387 -29.37 16.72 -6.45
N VAL A 388 -28.67 16.93 -5.33
CA VAL A 388 -29.24 16.71 -4.00
C VAL A 388 -30.46 17.61 -3.79
N ARG A 389 -30.36 18.90 -4.13
CA ARG A 389 -31.50 19.85 -4.05
C ARG A 389 -32.68 19.36 -4.86
N ALA A 390 -32.48 19.06 -6.15
CA ALA A 390 -33.54 18.58 -7.02
C ALA A 390 -34.21 17.31 -6.46
N ARG A 391 -33.42 16.39 -5.89
CA ARG A 391 -33.98 15.19 -5.26
C ARG A 391 -34.80 15.52 -4.02
N VAL A 392 -34.27 16.35 -3.11
CA VAL A 392 -34.94 16.73 -1.87
C VAL A 392 -36.23 17.50 -2.16
N ASP A 393 -36.22 18.44 -3.10
CA ASP A 393 -37.42 19.19 -3.49
C ASP A 393 -38.52 18.29 -4.05
N ALA A 394 -38.16 17.21 -4.73
CA ALA A 394 -39.10 16.20 -5.24
C ALA A 394 -39.66 15.24 -4.18
N LEU A 395 -39.12 15.23 -2.95
CA LEU A 395 -39.64 14.41 -1.86
C LEU A 395 -40.91 15.01 -1.25
N ALA A 396 -41.81 14.15 -0.76
CA ALA A 396 -42.90 14.57 0.10
C ALA A 396 -42.36 15.18 1.42
N PRO A 397 -43.09 16.11 2.07
CA PRO A 397 -42.68 16.76 3.31
C PRO A 397 -42.16 15.80 4.40
N GLU A 398 -42.90 14.72 4.65
CA GLU A 398 -42.57 13.74 5.69
C GLU A 398 -41.28 12.98 5.37
N ARG A 399 -40.99 12.79 4.08
CA ARG A 399 -39.74 12.16 3.61
C ARG A 399 -38.55 13.12 3.71
N ARG A 400 -38.76 14.43 3.53
CA ARG A 400 -37.71 15.43 3.78
C ARG A 400 -37.36 15.50 5.27
N GLU A 401 -38.37 15.52 6.13
CA GLU A 401 -38.18 15.47 7.59
C GLU A 401 -37.39 14.22 8.00
N ALA A 402 -37.82 13.04 7.55
CA ALA A 402 -37.12 11.79 7.84
C ALA A 402 -35.67 11.77 7.32
N LEU A 403 -35.42 12.35 6.14
CA LEU A 403 -34.08 12.46 5.57
C LEU A 403 -33.16 13.33 6.44
N PHE A 404 -33.61 14.52 6.86
CA PHE A 404 -32.79 15.38 7.74
C PHE A 404 -32.56 14.77 9.12
N ALA A 405 -33.56 14.08 9.67
CA ALA A 405 -33.40 13.32 10.91
C ALA A 405 -32.32 12.23 10.75
N ARG A 406 -32.33 11.48 9.64
CA ARG A 406 -31.32 10.45 9.37
C ARG A 406 -29.93 11.04 9.14
N LEU A 407 -29.80 12.16 8.42
CA LEU A 407 -28.51 12.84 8.24
C LEU A 407 -27.91 13.32 9.56
N ARG A 408 -28.76 13.74 10.50
CA ARG A 408 -28.34 14.06 11.87
C ARG A 408 -27.84 12.81 12.61
N GLU A 409 -28.58 11.71 12.54
CA GLU A 409 -28.17 10.43 13.15
C GLU A 409 -26.83 9.92 12.56
N ASP A 410 -26.65 10.05 11.25
CA ASP A 410 -25.39 9.71 10.58
C ASP A 410 -24.23 10.58 11.13
N LYS A 411 -24.45 11.89 11.30
CA LYS A 411 -23.49 12.81 11.92
C LYS A 411 -23.17 12.46 13.39
N GLU A 412 -24.18 12.13 14.18
CA GLU A 412 -24.03 11.70 15.59
C GLU A 412 -23.28 10.36 15.70
N ALA A 413 -23.31 9.54 14.66
CA ALA A 413 -22.58 8.29 14.54
C ALA A 413 -21.21 8.44 13.84
N ASP A 414 -20.66 9.66 13.76
CA ASP A 414 -19.37 9.99 13.13
C ASP A 414 -19.30 9.65 11.62
N ARG A 415 -20.42 9.75 10.90
CA ARG A 415 -20.52 9.45 9.46
C ARG A 415 -20.75 10.72 8.65
N TYR A 416 -19.65 11.37 8.29
CA TYR A 416 -19.69 12.71 7.68
C TYR A 416 -19.81 12.71 6.15
N GLY A 417 -19.40 11.63 5.49
CA GLY A 417 -19.06 11.60 4.07
C GLY A 417 -20.16 12.00 3.08
N GLY A 418 -21.43 11.99 3.48
CA GLY A 418 -22.57 12.44 2.67
C GLY A 418 -23.23 13.76 3.11
N GLY A 419 -23.07 14.17 4.37
CA GLY A 419 -23.89 15.22 4.98
C GLY A 419 -23.63 16.62 4.41
N LEU A 420 -22.38 16.91 4.00
CA LEU A 420 -22.00 18.23 3.49
C LEU A 420 -22.79 18.64 2.24
N LEU A 421 -23.19 17.67 1.41
CA LEU A 421 -24.00 17.91 0.20
C LEU A 421 -25.41 18.43 0.50
N PHE A 422 -25.93 18.16 1.71
CA PHE A 422 -27.28 18.54 2.12
C PHE A 422 -27.31 19.89 2.84
N VAL A 423 -26.18 20.39 3.34
CA VAL A 423 -26.10 21.66 4.10
C VAL A 423 -26.77 22.83 3.36
N PRO A 424 -26.52 23.09 2.06
CA PRO A 424 -27.16 24.21 1.35
C PRO A 424 -28.67 24.05 1.16
N VAL A 425 -29.15 22.81 1.13
CA VAL A 425 -30.58 22.49 0.95
C VAL A 425 -31.31 22.57 2.28
N ALA A 426 -30.70 22.05 3.35
CA ALA A 426 -31.20 22.20 4.70
C ALA A 426 -31.29 23.67 5.09
N ALA A 427 -30.26 24.47 4.76
CA ALA A 427 -30.27 25.91 4.98
C ALA A 427 -31.46 26.58 4.27
N ALA A 428 -31.70 26.27 3.00
CA ALA A 428 -32.83 26.83 2.28
C ALA A 428 -34.18 26.44 2.89
N ILE A 429 -34.32 25.22 3.43
CA ILE A 429 -35.58 24.74 4.01
C ILE A 429 -35.80 25.27 5.43
N ALA A 430 -34.78 25.31 6.28
CA ALA A 430 -34.89 25.69 7.70
C ALA A 430 -35.55 27.07 7.89
N TRP A 431 -35.31 28.00 6.98
CA TRP A 431 -35.80 29.38 7.07
C TRP A 431 -36.80 29.78 5.98
N ASP A 432 -37.35 28.82 5.22
CA ASP A 432 -38.40 29.08 4.22
C ASP A 432 -39.78 28.99 4.87
N GLU A 433 -40.42 30.13 5.16
CA GLU A 433 -41.74 30.22 5.79
C GLU A 433 -42.87 29.55 5.01
N SER A 434 -42.68 29.25 3.73
CA SER A 434 -43.65 28.52 2.93
C SER A 434 -43.65 26.99 3.20
N ARG A 435 -42.66 26.48 3.93
CA ARG A 435 -42.51 25.04 4.26
C ARG A 435 -43.18 24.66 5.57
N GLY A 436 -43.48 23.37 5.72
CA GLY A 436 -44.07 22.83 6.94
C GLY A 436 -43.14 22.96 8.15
N VAL A 437 -43.71 23.21 9.34
CA VAL A 437 -42.94 23.38 10.58
C VAL A 437 -42.04 22.17 10.89
N GLY A 438 -42.51 20.95 10.63
CA GLY A 438 -41.72 19.72 10.82
C GLY A 438 -40.45 19.68 9.97
N GLU A 439 -40.56 20.03 8.69
CA GLU A 439 -39.45 20.08 7.74
C GLU A 439 -38.40 21.11 8.15
N ARG A 440 -38.85 22.32 8.51
CA ARG A 440 -37.96 23.41 8.95
C ARG A 440 -37.18 23.01 10.19
N ASN A 441 -37.88 22.50 11.20
CA ASN A 441 -37.26 22.07 12.46
C ASN A 441 -36.28 20.91 12.26
N ALA A 442 -36.58 19.96 11.37
CA ALA A 442 -35.67 18.86 11.07
C ALA A 442 -34.41 19.34 10.35
N ALA A 443 -34.55 20.24 9.38
CA ALA A 443 -33.43 20.85 8.67
C ALA A 443 -32.54 21.67 9.61
N GLU A 444 -33.13 22.49 10.48
CA GLU A 444 -32.41 23.28 11.49
C GLU A 444 -31.63 22.39 12.47
N ARG A 445 -32.26 21.33 13.01
CA ARG A 445 -31.59 20.37 13.90
C ARG A 445 -30.44 19.63 13.23
N PHE A 446 -30.57 19.32 11.94
CA PHE A 446 -29.47 18.75 11.17
C PHE A 446 -28.31 19.76 11.04
N LEU A 447 -28.58 21.02 10.69
CA LEU A 447 -27.56 22.06 10.59
C LEU A 447 -26.86 22.32 11.92
N ASP A 448 -27.61 22.35 13.02
CA ASP A 448 -27.08 22.51 14.37
C ASP A 448 -26.11 21.38 14.74
N ALA A 449 -26.50 20.13 14.50
CA ALA A 449 -25.63 18.98 14.71
C ALA A 449 -24.40 19.00 13.79
N TRP A 450 -24.57 19.48 12.55
CA TRP A 450 -23.49 19.55 11.56
C TRP A 450 -22.35 20.47 11.99
N VAL A 451 -22.69 21.62 12.58
CA VAL A 451 -21.69 22.60 13.07
C VAL A 451 -21.26 22.34 14.51
N THR A 452 -21.79 21.30 15.17
CA THR A 452 -21.46 20.94 16.55
C THR A 452 -20.43 19.81 16.58
N SER A 453 -19.42 19.95 17.45
CA SER A 453 -18.33 18.99 17.60
C SER A 453 -18.82 17.58 17.90
N PRO A 454 -18.17 16.54 17.33
CA PRO A 454 -17.00 16.60 16.42
C PRO A 454 -17.36 17.13 15.02
N VAL A 455 -16.54 18.01 14.43
CA VAL A 455 -16.79 18.59 13.09
C VAL A 455 -15.74 18.13 12.10
N GLU A 456 -16.16 17.73 10.89
CA GLU A 456 -15.26 17.56 9.74
C GLU A 456 -14.78 18.94 9.25
N THR A 457 -13.67 19.41 9.81
CA THR A 457 -13.06 20.69 9.41
C THR A 457 -12.31 20.48 8.09
N PRO A 458 -12.60 21.26 7.03
CA PRO A 458 -11.86 21.16 5.78
C PRO A 458 -10.36 21.44 6.00
N LEU A 459 -9.50 20.61 5.43
CA LEU A 459 -8.05 20.75 5.51
C LEU A 459 -7.46 21.20 4.16
N PRO A 460 -6.36 22.00 4.14
CA PRO A 460 -5.76 22.50 2.89
C PRO A 460 -5.35 21.45 1.83
N GLY A 461 -5.29 20.16 2.19
CA GLY A 461 -5.04 19.05 1.27
C GLY A 461 -6.30 18.37 0.72
N ASP A 462 -7.48 18.70 1.23
CA ASP A 462 -8.73 18.04 0.82
C ASP A 462 -9.15 18.42 -0.60
N VAL A 463 -9.73 17.46 -1.31
CA VAL A 463 -10.34 17.71 -2.61
C VAL A 463 -11.48 18.71 -2.45
N GLY A 464 -11.36 19.84 -3.16
CA GLY A 464 -12.34 20.91 -3.09
C GLY A 464 -12.31 21.72 -1.79
N PHE A 465 -11.19 21.74 -1.05
CA PHE A 465 -11.00 22.53 0.17
C PHE A 465 -11.65 23.92 0.14
N ALA A 466 -11.31 24.75 -0.86
CA ALA A 466 -11.86 26.10 -0.96
C ALA A 466 -13.40 26.13 -1.08
N ALA A 467 -13.97 25.17 -1.81
CA ALA A 467 -15.41 25.05 -1.98
C ALA A 467 -16.09 24.56 -0.70
N ARG A 468 -15.45 23.64 0.04
CA ARG A 468 -15.92 23.19 1.36
C ARG A 468 -15.93 24.32 2.38
N VAL A 469 -14.85 25.11 2.45
CA VAL A 469 -14.77 26.30 3.32
C VAL A 469 -15.85 27.32 2.98
N GLU A 470 -16.10 27.55 1.69
CA GLU A 470 -17.14 28.48 1.23
C GLU A 470 -18.55 28.04 1.66
N LEU A 471 -18.84 26.73 1.73
CA LEU A 471 -20.12 26.25 2.28
C LEU A 471 -20.31 26.66 3.74
N PHE A 472 -19.27 26.53 4.57
CA PHE A 472 -19.33 26.96 5.97
C PHE A 472 -19.42 28.49 6.10
N ARG A 473 -18.73 29.25 5.23
CA ARG A 473 -18.86 30.72 5.21
C ARG A 473 -20.30 31.16 4.96
N ARG A 474 -20.96 30.58 3.96
CA ARG A 474 -22.38 30.87 3.65
C ARG A 474 -23.32 30.47 4.77
N LEU A 475 -23.02 29.38 5.48
CA LEU A 475 -23.78 29.00 6.66
C LEU A 475 -23.58 30.01 7.82
N GLY A 476 -22.52 30.81 7.78
CA GLY A 476 -22.31 31.97 8.66
C GLY A 476 -23.29 33.12 8.46
N ASP A 477 -24.11 33.12 7.40
CA ASP A 477 -25.06 34.19 7.09
C ASP A 477 -26.51 33.82 7.46
N VAL A 478 -26.72 32.68 8.11
CA VAL A 478 -28.07 32.21 8.45
C VAL A 478 -28.66 32.95 9.67
N PRO A 479 -30.00 33.03 9.79
CA PRO A 479 -30.64 33.76 10.89
C PRO A 479 -30.35 33.24 12.30
N ASP A 480 -30.09 31.93 12.45
CA ASP A 480 -29.75 31.35 13.75
C ASP A 480 -28.30 31.69 14.14
N ALA A 481 -28.16 32.50 15.19
CA ALA A 481 -26.86 32.99 15.64
C ALA A 481 -25.93 31.87 16.15
N ALA A 482 -26.47 30.79 16.72
CA ALA A 482 -25.67 29.70 17.25
C ALA A 482 -25.04 28.88 16.11
N ILE A 483 -25.84 28.57 15.08
CA ILE A 483 -25.37 27.91 13.86
C ILE A 483 -24.38 28.81 13.12
N ALA A 484 -24.74 30.08 12.90
CA ALA A 484 -23.92 31.03 12.15
C ALA A 484 -22.54 31.23 12.79
N ASN A 485 -22.48 31.46 14.11
CA ASN A 485 -21.21 31.68 14.80
C ASN A 485 -20.30 30.44 14.77
N ARG A 486 -20.85 29.23 14.96
CA ARG A 486 -20.08 27.99 14.85
C ARG A 486 -19.56 27.77 13.43
N ALA A 487 -20.39 27.98 12.42
CA ALA A 487 -20.00 27.87 11.02
C ALA A 487 -18.85 28.82 10.64
N ARG A 488 -18.92 30.08 11.07
CA ARG A 488 -17.82 31.05 10.88
C ARG A 488 -16.53 30.58 11.55
N SER A 489 -16.62 30.12 12.80
CA SER A 489 -15.45 29.60 13.53
C SER A 489 -14.79 28.42 12.81
N ILE A 490 -15.56 27.51 12.20
CA ILE A 490 -15.04 26.40 11.40
C ILE A 490 -14.33 26.93 10.14
N ALA A 491 -14.94 27.86 9.41
CA ALA A 491 -14.37 28.43 8.20
C ALA A 491 -13.11 29.29 8.46
N GLU A 492 -13.02 29.94 9.63
CA GLU A 492 -11.85 30.68 10.10
C GLU A 492 -10.74 29.72 10.52
N GLY A 493 -11.05 28.68 11.31
CA GLY A 493 -10.08 27.68 11.75
C GLY A 493 -9.49 26.81 10.63
N ALA A 494 -10.18 26.70 9.49
CA ALA A 494 -9.69 26.00 8.31
C ALA A 494 -8.59 26.77 7.54
N GLN A 495 -8.40 28.08 7.79
CA GLN A 495 -7.40 28.87 7.09
C GLN A 495 -6.00 28.58 7.64
N PRO A 496 -5.00 28.27 6.79
CA PRO A 496 -3.63 28.10 7.25
C PRO A 496 -3.11 29.42 7.83
N HIS A 497 -2.60 29.36 9.07
CA HIS A 497 -1.88 30.46 9.72
C HIS A 497 -0.49 30.67 9.14
#